data_AF-A0AAJ3YVP5-F1
#
_entry.id   AF-A0AAJ3YVP5-F1
#
_cell.length_a   1.000
_cell.length_b   1.000
_cell.length_c   1.000
_cell.angle_alpha   90.00
_cell.angle_beta   90.00
_cell.angle_gamma   90.00
#
_symmetry.space_group_name_H-M   'P 1'
#
loop_
_entity.id
_entity.type
_entity.pdbx_description
1 polymer ?
#
loop_
_entity_poly.entity_id
_entity_poly.type
_entity_poly.pdbx_seq_one_letter_code
_entity_poly.pdbx_strand_id
1 'polypeptide(L)'
;MKKNEITVPLIPNDLPWINVEEGGVDLKGKQKYLFYFWSVSCINCRQLSGDVLKETNKFNNLQVIAVHVPYSEEEKSIELVKEKSTEKGFSLPIVLDQNYHIVQACHIQAVPSFCLFGLMESLSFHQWVMSGLKNYFVN
;
A
#
# COMPACT_ATOMS: atom_id res chain seq x y z
N MET A 1 31.48 8.12 -4.88
CA MET A 1 30.07 8.56 -4.85
C MET A 1 29.25 7.39 -4.34
N LYS A 2 28.66 7.49 -3.14
CA LYS A 2 27.84 6.41 -2.59
C LYS A 2 26.54 6.35 -3.40
N LYS A 3 26.28 5.23 -4.08
CA LYS A 3 24.96 4.93 -4.62
C LYS A 3 24.01 4.97 -3.42
N ASN A 4 23.10 5.93 -3.38
CA ASN A 4 21.95 5.85 -2.49
C ASN A 4 21.09 4.72 -3.04
N GLU A 5 21.37 3.50 -2.59
CA GLU A 5 20.38 2.44 -2.59
C GLU A 5 19.17 3.01 -1.87
N ILE A 6 18.09 3.25 -2.60
CA ILE A 6 16.77 3.34 -1.99
C ILE A 6 16.47 1.91 -1.58
N THR A 7 17.12 1.46 -0.51
CA THR A 7 16.68 0.28 0.23
C THR A 7 15.22 0.50 0.52
N VAL A 8 14.46 -0.58 0.63
CA VAL A 8 13.06 -0.54 1.00
C VAL A 8 12.98 -0.89 2.49
N PRO A 9 13.49 -0.08 3.46
CA PRO A 9 13.38 -0.37 4.88
C PRO A 9 12.11 0.29 5.47
N LEU A 10 11.09 0.56 4.65
CA LEU A 10 9.91 1.30 5.10
C LEU A 10 8.94 0.42 5.88
N ILE A 11 8.98 -0.89 5.69
CA ILE A 11 8.12 -1.83 6.41
C ILE A 11 8.97 -2.50 7.49
N PRO A 12 8.69 -2.28 8.78
CA PRO A 12 9.32 -3.03 9.87
C PRO A 12 9.10 -4.54 9.70
N ASN A 13 10.13 -5.35 9.96
CA ASN A 13 10.11 -6.81 9.75
C ASN A 13 9.14 -7.54 10.69
N ASP A 14 8.72 -6.90 11.77
CA ASP A 14 7.87 -7.43 12.82
C ASP A 14 6.37 -7.12 12.62
N LEU A 15 6.01 -6.40 11.55
CA LEU A 15 4.61 -6.14 11.28
C LEU A 15 3.86 -7.40 10.85
N PRO A 16 2.62 -7.62 11.34
CA PRO A 16 1.79 -8.73 10.90
C PRO A 16 1.31 -8.53 9.46
N TRP A 17 1.16 -9.66 8.76
CA TRP A 17 0.70 -9.70 7.38
C TRP A 17 -0.51 -10.60 7.16
N ILE A 18 -1.30 -10.28 6.14
CA ILE A 18 -2.43 -11.08 5.64
C ILE A 18 -2.24 -11.30 4.13
N ASN A 19 -2.78 -12.40 3.61
CA ASN A 19 -2.74 -12.80 2.19
C ASN A 19 -1.32 -13.05 1.63
N VAL A 20 -0.38 -13.42 2.49
CA VAL A 20 1.00 -13.80 2.13
C VAL A 20 1.48 -14.92 3.05
N GLU A 21 2.57 -15.58 2.65
CA GLU A 21 3.27 -16.55 3.49
C GLU A 21 3.97 -15.85 4.68
N GLU A 22 4.38 -16.65 5.67
CA GLU A 22 5.10 -16.14 6.85
C GLU A 22 6.35 -15.35 6.42
N GLY A 23 6.50 -14.13 6.92
CA GLY A 23 7.59 -13.23 6.57
C GLY A 23 7.26 -12.15 5.54
N GLY A 24 6.04 -12.13 5.01
CA GLY A 24 5.55 -11.03 4.17
C GLY A 24 5.77 -11.23 2.67
N VAL A 25 5.84 -10.13 1.92
CA VAL A 25 6.14 -10.19 0.48
C VAL A 25 7.65 -10.19 0.26
N ASP A 26 8.16 -11.07 -0.61
CA ASP A 26 9.56 -10.98 -1.03
C ASP A 26 9.77 -9.72 -1.89
N LEU A 27 10.41 -8.73 -1.27
CA LEU A 27 10.75 -7.46 -1.91
C LEU A 27 12.08 -7.55 -2.68
N LYS A 28 12.83 -8.67 -2.60
CA LYS A 28 14.11 -8.82 -3.30
C LYS A 28 13.90 -8.81 -4.82
N GLY A 29 14.60 -7.89 -5.49
CA GLY A 29 14.51 -7.70 -6.94
C GLY A 29 13.31 -6.88 -7.43
N LYS A 30 12.36 -6.51 -6.56
CA LYS A 30 11.32 -5.54 -6.89
C LYS A 30 11.89 -4.13 -6.79
N GLN A 31 11.73 -3.35 -7.85
CA GLN A 31 12.29 -2.00 -7.93
C GLN A 31 11.26 -0.92 -7.65
N LYS A 32 9.97 -1.26 -7.64
CA LYS A 32 8.86 -0.34 -7.40
C LYS A 32 7.79 -0.97 -6.51
N TYR A 33 7.19 -0.18 -5.64
CA TYR A 33 6.13 -0.59 -4.72
C TYR A 33 5.02 0.44 -4.71
N LEU A 34 3.78 0.00 -4.78
CA LEU A 34 2.61 0.86 -4.62
C LEU A 34 1.90 0.47 -3.32
N PHE A 35 1.92 1.36 -2.34
CA PHE A 35 1.18 1.22 -1.10
C PHE A 35 -0.21 1.82 -1.26
N TYR A 36 -1.22 1.05 -0.90
CA TYR A 36 -2.61 1.48 -0.81
C TYR A 36 -3.04 1.50 0.65
N PHE A 37 -3.16 2.70 1.22
CA PHE A 37 -3.53 2.90 2.62
C PHE A 37 -5.05 2.83 2.79
N TRP A 38 -5.52 2.02 3.72
CA TRP A 38 -6.94 1.82 4.00
C TRP A 38 -7.18 1.52 5.49
N SER A 39 -8.43 1.62 5.93
CA SER A 39 -8.90 1.27 7.29
C SER A 39 -10.18 0.45 7.19
N VAL A 40 -10.45 -0.38 8.20
CA VAL A 40 -11.70 -1.14 8.33
C VAL A 40 -12.94 -0.23 8.28
N SER A 41 -12.96 0.86 9.06
CA SER A 41 -14.09 1.79 9.14
C SER A 41 -14.21 2.74 7.93
N CYS A 42 -13.26 2.69 6.99
CA CYS A 42 -13.26 3.57 5.82
C CYS A 42 -14.33 3.16 4.79
N ILE A 43 -15.42 3.93 4.74
CA ILE A 43 -16.53 3.76 3.78
C ILE A 43 -16.05 3.95 2.33
N ASN A 44 -15.11 4.87 2.13
CA ASN A 44 -14.58 5.20 0.81
C ASN A 44 -13.49 4.23 0.33
N CYS A 45 -12.96 3.38 1.21
CA CYS A 45 -11.92 2.42 0.88
C CYS A 45 -12.57 1.21 0.21
N ARG A 46 -12.27 1.05 -1.08
CA ARG A 46 -12.80 0.00 -1.95
C ARG A 46 -11.68 -0.90 -2.43
N GLN A 47 -12.04 -2.06 -2.99
CA GLN A 47 -11.09 -2.91 -3.69
C GLN A 47 -10.44 -2.11 -4.81
N LEU A 48 -9.13 -2.30 -5.01
CA LEU A 48 -8.51 -1.84 -6.24
C LEU A 48 -9.14 -2.62 -7.40
N SER A 49 -9.71 -1.90 -8.36
CA SER A 49 -10.39 -2.52 -9.49
C SER A 49 -9.41 -3.37 -10.29
N GLY A 50 -9.94 -4.40 -10.97
CA GLY A 50 -9.14 -5.25 -11.84
C GLY A 50 -8.35 -4.46 -12.88
N ASP A 51 -8.86 -3.31 -13.33
CA ASP A 51 -8.17 -2.47 -14.30
C ASP A 51 -6.98 -1.71 -13.68
N VAL A 52 -7.11 -1.20 -12.45
CA VAL A 52 -5.96 -0.63 -11.72
C VAL A 52 -4.87 -1.69 -11.54
N LEU A 53 -5.25 -2.91 -11.16
CA LEU A 53 -4.29 -4.01 -10.99
C LEU A 53 -3.66 -4.45 -12.33
N LYS A 54 -4.44 -4.49 -13.42
CA LYS A 54 -3.91 -4.74 -14.77
C LYS A 54 -2.92 -3.67 -15.21
N GLU A 55 -3.21 -2.38 -14.97
CA GLU A 55 -2.27 -1.31 -15.26
C GLU A 55 -1.00 -1.44 -14.43
N THR A 56 -1.10 -1.83 -13.14
CA THR A 56 0.09 -2.10 -12.32
C THR A 56 0.92 -3.28 -12.86
N ASN A 57 0.26 -4.30 -13.42
CA ASN A 57 0.94 -5.46 -14.03
C ASN A 57 1.72 -5.11 -15.30
N LYS A 58 1.40 -3.99 -15.98
CA LYS A 58 2.20 -3.51 -17.13
C LYS A 58 3.58 -3.04 -16.71
N PHE A 59 3.77 -2.68 -15.45
CA PHE A 59 5.06 -2.35 -14.90
C PHE A 59 5.75 -3.64 -14.42
N ASN A 60 6.54 -4.24 -15.30
CA ASN A 60 7.46 -5.30 -14.91
C ASN A 60 8.29 -4.78 -13.72
N ASN A 61 8.08 -5.35 -12.52
CA ASN A 61 8.73 -5.01 -11.23
C ASN A 61 7.97 -4.04 -10.29
N LEU A 62 6.66 -3.83 -10.46
CA LEU A 62 5.82 -3.16 -9.46
C LEU A 62 5.12 -4.17 -8.55
N GLN A 63 5.24 -4.00 -7.24
CA GLN A 63 4.49 -4.77 -6.24
C GLN A 63 3.44 -3.86 -5.57
N VAL A 64 2.18 -4.28 -5.58
CA VAL A 64 1.11 -3.58 -4.85
C VAL A 64 0.94 -4.20 -3.46
N ILE A 65 0.87 -3.36 -2.43
CA ILE A 65 0.69 -3.76 -1.03
C ILE A 65 -0.40 -2.89 -0.42
N ALA A 66 -1.40 -3.50 0.21
CA ALA A 66 -2.38 -2.79 1.00
C ALA A 66 -1.82 -2.55 2.41
N VAL A 67 -1.85 -1.31 2.88
CA VAL A 67 -1.40 -0.93 4.22
C VAL A 67 -2.64 -0.64 5.06
N HIS A 68 -2.95 -1.53 6.01
CA HIS A 68 -4.04 -1.32 6.94
C HIS A 68 -3.61 -0.37 8.06
N VAL A 69 -4.38 0.70 8.25
CA VAL A 69 -4.16 1.75 9.24
C VAL A 69 -5.34 1.74 10.22
N PRO A 70 -5.16 1.32 11.48
CA PRO A 70 -6.25 1.28 12.44
C PRO A 70 -6.65 2.68 12.89
N TYR A 71 -7.95 2.95 13.01
CA TYR A 71 -8.48 4.16 13.66
C TYR A 71 -8.96 3.93 15.10
N SER A 72 -9.05 2.67 15.52
CA SER A 72 -9.37 2.29 16.89
C SER A 72 -8.57 1.06 17.32
N GLU A 73 -8.61 0.72 18.62
CA GLU A 73 -7.94 -0.47 19.13
C GLU A 73 -8.55 -1.76 18.58
N GLU A 74 -9.86 -1.77 18.33
CA GLU A 74 -10.55 -2.92 17.74
C GLU A 74 -10.02 -3.20 16.33
N GLU A 75 -9.72 -2.16 15.55
CA GLU A 75 -9.15 -2.28 14.20
C GLU A 75 -7.72 -2.86 14.20
N LYS A 76 -7.06 -3.02 15.35
CA LYS A 76 -5.77 -3.73 15.43
C LYS A 76 -5.92 -5.26 15.40
N SER A 77 -7.12 -5.80 15.61
CA SER A 77 -7.37 -7.25 15.53
C SER A 77 -7.13 -7.77 14.11
N ILE A 78 -6.24 -8.76 13.99
CA ILE A 78 -5.90 -9.39 12.72
C ILE A 78 -7.12 -10.08 12.12
N GLU A 79 -7.94 -10.72 12.96
CA GLU A 79 -9.16 -11.42 12.57
C GLU A 79 -10.17 -10.47 11.96
N LEU A 80 -10.41 -9.32 12.60
CA LEU A 80 -11.31 -8.28 12.10
C LEU A 80 -10.83 -7.74 10.75
N VAL A 81 -9.53 -7.42 10.64
CA VAL A 81 -8.96 -6.93 9.38
C VAL A 81 -9.08 -7.98 8.29
N LYS A 82 -8.86 -9.26 8.60
CA LYS A 82 -8.99 -10.36 7.64
C LYS A 82 -10.43 -10.52 7.15
N GLU A 83 -11.39 -10.55 8.06
CA GLU A 83 -12.83 -10.60 7.73
C GLU A 83 -13.22 -9.44 6.81
N LYS A 84 -12.90 -8.21 7.21
CA LYS A 84 -13.26 -7.00 6.46
C LYS A 84 -12.53 -6.84 5.14
N SER A 85 -11.28 -7.30 5.06
CA SER A 85 -10.56 -7.38 3.78
C SER A 85 -11.25 -8.34 2.82
N THR A 86 -11.75 -9.48 3.32
CA THR A 86 -12.50 -10.47 2.52
C THR A 86 -13.83 -9.92 2.05
N GLU A 87 -14.61 -9.28 2.92
CA GLU A 87 -15.87 -8.61 2.56
C GLU A 87 -15.67 -7.54 1.47
N LYS A 88 -14.55 -6.80 1.54
CA LYS A 88 -14.17 -5.79 0.54
C LYS A 88 -13.53 -6.40 -0.72
N GLY A 89 -13.33 -7.72 -0.79
CA GLY A 89 -12.74 -8.41 -1.94
C GLY A 89 -11.23 -8.26 -2.08
N PHE A 90 -10.51 -7.89 -1.02
CA PHE A 90 -9.06 -7.67 -1.10
C PHE A 90 -8.32 -9.01 -1.18
N SER A 91 -7.65 -9.23 -2.31
CA SER A 91 -6.74 -10.36 -2.54
C SER A 91 -5.26 -9.97 -2.50
N LEU A 92 -4.97 -8.68 -2.30
CA LEU A 92 -3.61 -8.15 -2.24
C LEU A 92 -2.94 -8.54 -0.92
N PRO A 93 -1.58 -8.60 -0.90
CA PRO A 93 -0.82 -8.59 0.34
C PRO A 93 -1.24 -7.41 1.22
N ILE A 94 -1.51 -7.68 2.50
CA ILE A 94 -1.90 -6.65 3.46
C ILE A 94 -0.89 -6.65 4.60
N VAL A 95 -0.29 -5.50 4.86
CA VAL A 95 0.52 -5.25 6.07
C VAL A 95 -0.29 -4.43 7.06
N LEU A 96 -0.20 -4.77 8.34
CA LEU A 96 -0.91 -4.08 9.41
C LEU A 96 0.01 -3.06 10.08
N ASP A 97 -0.18 -1.78 9.76
CA ASP A 97 0.62 -0.67 10.32
C ASP A 97 0.08 -0.23 11.69
N GLN A 98 0.09 -1.15 12.66
CA GLN A 98 -0.58 -0.98 13.95
C GLN A 98 -0.06 0.22 14.77
N ASN A 99 1.19 0.63 14.52
CA ASN A 99 1.87 1.74 15.22
C ASN A 99 2.17 2.93 14.29
N TYR A 100 1.53 2.99 13.12
CA TYR A 100 1.65 4.10 12.15
C TYR A 100 3.09 4.35 11.65
N HIS A 101 3.96 3.34 11.63
CA HIS A 101 5.34 3.48 11.15
C HIS A 101 5.39 3.81 9.66
N ILE A 102 4.61 3.06 8.86
CA ILE A 102 4.55 3.24 7.41
C ILE A 102 3.84 4.57 7.09
N VAL A 103 2.72 4.85 7.76
CA VAL A 103 1.98 6.12 7.64
C VAL A 103 2.87 7.33 7.89
N GLN A 104 3.66 7.31 8.97
CA GLN A 104 4.59 8.39 9.30
C GLN A 104 5.69 8.53 8.25
N ALA A 105 6.31 7.43 7.86
CA ALA A 105 7.38 7.44 6.86
C ALA A 105 6.90 7.91 5.47
N CYS A 106 5.64 7.66 5.14
CA CYS A 106 5.01 8.05 3.88
C CYS A 106 4.29 9.41 3.97
N HIS A 107 4.28 10.07 5.14
CA HIS A 107 3.55 11.30 5.42
C HIS A 107 2.07 11.25 4.99
N ILE A 108 1.40 10.11 5.22
CA ILE A 108 -0.02 9.94 4.91
C ILE A 108 -0.87 10.68 5.95
N GLN A 109 -1.79 11.53 5.47
CA GLN A 109 -2.67 12.33 6.33
C GLN A 109 -4.09 11.76 6.45
N ALA A 110 -4.52 10.92 5.50
CA ALA A 110 -5.85 10.32 5.49
C ALA A 110 -5.89 9.07 4.61
N VAL A 111 -6.86 8.19 4.85
CA VAL A 111 -7.18 7.05 3.97
C VAL A 111 -8.53 7.27 3.26
N PRO A 112 -8.73 6.77 2.02
CA PRO A 112 -7.75 6.06 1.22
C PRO A 112 -6.66 6.98 0.66
N SER A 113 -5.42 6.46 0.60
CA SER A 113 -4.29 7.15 -0.02
C SER A 113 -3.39 6.17 -0.75
N PHE A 114 -2.58 6.67 -1.68
CA PHE A 114 -1.60 5.88 -2.41
C PHE A 114 -0.20 6.48 -2.24
N CYS A 115 0.80 5.62 -2.12
CA CYS A 115 2.21 6.04 -2.15
C CYS A 115 3.00 5.12 -3.07
N LEU A 116 3.67 5.69 -4.07
CA LEU A 116 4.49 4.96 -5.03
C LEU A 116 5.97 5.14 -4.70
N PHE A 117 6.65 4.04 -4.42
CA PHE A 117 8.09 3.98 -4.21
C PHE A 117 8.77 3.34 -5.40
N GLY A 118 9.99 3.78 -5.70
CA GLY A 118 10.85 3.03 -6.61
C GLY A 118 12.23 3.63 -6.76
N LEU A 119 13.13 2.84 -7.35
CA LEU A 119 14.41 3.34 -7.87
C LEU A 119 14.11 4.32 -9.00
N MET A 120 14.07 5.60 -8.64
CA MET A 120 14.02 6.67 -9.61
C MET A 120 15.47 7.00 -9.93
N GLU A 121 15.93 6.67 -11.14
CA GLU A 121 17.07 7.38 -11.72
C GLU A 121 16.64 8.85 -11.93
N SER A 122 16.72 9.62 -10.84
CA SER A 122 16.40 11.04 -10.74
C SER A 122 14.93 11.46 -11.00
N LEU A 123 14.55 12.56 -10.35
CA LEU A 123 13.34 13.38 -10.50
C LEU A 123 12.07 13.09 -9.68
N SER A 124 12.01 13.79 -8.53
CA SER A 124 10.82 14.45 -7.95
C SER A 124 9.70 13.58 -7.35
N PHE A 125 9.70 13.59 -6.01
CA PHE A 125 8.59 13.24 -5.12
C PHE A 125 7.30 13.96 -5.56
N HIS A 126 6.37 13.26 -6.21
CA HIS A 126 5.01 13.75 -6.43
C HIS A 126 4.07 13.08 -5.45
N GLN A 127 3.74 13.81 -4.38
CA GLN A 127 2.57 13.51 -3.56
C GLN A 127 1.33 13.65 -4.44
N TRP A 128 0.76 12.54 -4.91
CA TRP A 128 -0.57 12.55 -5.52
C TRP A 128 -1.61 12.69 -4.39
N VAL A 129 -1.81 13.92 -3.92
CA VAL A 129 -3.05 14.28 -3.24
C VAL A 129 -4.17 14.12 -4.29
N MET A 130 -5.21 13.39 -3.94
CA MET A 130 -6.34 13.00 -4.80
C MET A 130 -7.13 14.21 -5.34
N SER A 131 -6.56 14.94 -6.30
CA SER A 131 -7.22 16.01 -7.05
C SER A 131 -7.21 15.77 -8.58
N GLY A 132 -6.62 14.66 -9.05
CA GLY A 132 -6.31 14.47 -10.48
C GLY A 132 -6.94 13.28 -11.20
N LEU A 133 -7.89 12.53 -10.61
CA LEU A 133 -8.56 11.41 -11.29
C LEU A 133 -9.71 11.81 -12.24
N LYS A 134 -9.81 13.09 -12.62
CA LYS A 134 -10.96 13.59 -13.40
C LYS A 134 -11.01 13.14 -14.87
N ASN A 135 -9.96 12.54 -15.44
CA ASN A 135 -9.88 12.29 -16.89
C ASN A 135 -9.65 10.83 -17.33
N TYR A 136 -9.85 9.83 -16.47
CA TYR A 136 -9.79 8.42 -16.89
C TYR A 136 -11.14 7.68 -16.84
N PHE A 137 -12.24 8.41 -16.62
CA PHE A 137 -13.60 7.84 -16.62
C PHE A 137 -14.58 8.70 -17.44
N VAL A 138 -14.25 9.09 -18.67
CA VAL A 138 -15.25 9.38 -19.70
C VAL A 138 -14.65 9.12 -21.09
N ASN A 139 -15.00 7.98 -21.68
CA ASN A 139 -15.63 7.89 -22.99
C ASN A 139 -16.56 6.69 -22.96
#